data_AF-A0A935LNP6-F1
#
_entry.id   AF-A0A935LNP6-F1
#
_cell.length_a   1.000
_cell.length_b   1.000
_cell.length_c   1.000
_cell.angle_alpha   90.00
_cell.angle_beta   90.00
_cell.angle_gamma   90.00
#
_symmetry.space_group_name_H-M   'P 1'
#
loop_
_entity.id
_entity.type
_entity.pdbx_description
1 polymer ?
#
loop_
_entity_poly.entity_id
_entity_poly.type
_entity_poly.pdbx_seq_one_letter_code
_entity_poly.pdbx_strand_id
1 'polypeptide(L)'
;MPYITDAVETVKDIAALNNLSKMPFDQLIDQLISDTKDLPYMEYFAYPAGTSLVFTVDGSNTEKIFINKHHVLGELYLCKGDYYQAAYWYKKTLSAMDVGAPRIEYEVNENRISGGWQFGVRYSRAQEGSSLNNSLTDDANSWRSMFALSNTVRAWSFEWNWSIPYNNSFAPGNPFIELTSKAEGYKIRPSQKIMDYWNAQTNVNGIPWDGRGKLSYEMSGNDPVITKLTDNATGALSLLNKGGQWNIFRAAQAHLRFAEAANRDGHGRVAFALLNSGIQNTYYYGAFNGAGSKIPANFFELESEISHQGFGAERVDYAPSSPYYFDARDGVARGLWYRNTGIRGRAGMPILQFDGITYAPAPAGAGTVMTGYDVDPIALEDKIIEEASAELAFEGERWSDLTRIARRRNDNAFLADKVYEKLLKAGNPKAGEVRAKLMNRENWYLPFKF
;
A
#
# COMPACT_ATOMS: atom_id res chain seq x y z
N MET A 1 2.68 -24.35 -11.39
CA MET A 1 2.11 -23.84 -12.67
C MET A 1 3.13 -24.12 -13.76
N PRO A 2 2.77 -24.32 -15.04
CA PRO A 2 3.80 -24.38 -16.07
C PRO A 2 4.46 -23.01 -16.21
N TYR A 3 5.79 -23.02 -16.40
CA TYR A 3 6.56 -21.80 -16.67
C TYR A 3 6.64 -21.64 -18.19
N ILE A 4 5.98 -20.61 -18.72
CA ILE A 4 5.84 -20.39 -20.16
C ILE A 4 6.95 -19.44 -20.61
N THR A 5 7.94 -19.96 -21.32
CA THR A 5 9.06 -19.17 -21.88
C THR A 5 8.94 -18.97 -23.39
N ASP A 6 8.11 -19.75 -24.06
CA ASP A 6 7.86 -19.66 -25.50
C ASP A 6 6.56 -18.92 -25.79
N ALA A 7 6.51 -18.22 -26.93
CA ALA A 7 5.32 -17.49 -27.35
C ALA A 7 4.16 -18.45 -27.66
N VAL A 8 2.95 -18.08 -27.21
CA VAL A 8 1.70 -18.74 -27.58
C VAL A 8 1.09 -17.92 -28.73
N GLU A 9 1.34 -18.32 -29.97
CA GLU A 9 1.02 -17.51 -31.15
C GLU A 9 -0.38 -17.79 -31.69
N THR A 10 -0.87 -19.02 -31.50
CA THR A 10 -2.14 -19.48 -32.05
C THR A 10 -2.98 -20.23 -31.02
N VAL A 11 -4.29 -20.32 -31.29
CA VAL A 11 -5.22 -21.11 -30.46
C VAL A 11 -4.82 -22.60 -30.40
N LYS A 12 -4.09 -23.10 -31.41
CA LYS A 12 -3.62 -24.50 -31.43
C LYS A 12 -2.54 -24.75 -30.38
N ASP A 13 -1.74 -23.73 -30.05
CA ASP A 13 -0.64 -23.83 -29.10
C ASP A 13 -1.16 -23.95 -27.65
N ILE A 14 -2.38 -23.46 -27.40
CA ILE A 14 -3.04 -23.55 -26.09
C ILE A 14 -3.17 -25.00 -25.62
N ALA A 15 -3.49 -25.94 -26.52
CA ALA A 15 -3.60 -27.35 -26.17
C ALA A 15 -2.26 -27.94 -25.69
N ALA A 16 -1.13 -27.45 -26.20
CA ALA A 16 0.20 -27.88 -25.78
C ALA A 16 0.54 -27.40 -24.35
N LEU A 17 -0.02 -26.26 -23.91
CA LEU A 17 0.20 -25.73 -22.55
C LEU A 17 -0.30 -26.69 -21.45
N ASN A 18 -1.32 -27.50 -21.74
CA ASN A 18 -1.83 -28.51 -20.81
C ASN A 18 -0.81 -29.62 -20.52
N ASN A 19 0.17 -29.82 -21.40
CA ASN A 19 1.20 -30.85 -21.29
C ASN A 19 2.54 -30.33 -20.74
N LEU A 20 2.66 -29.02 -20.50
CA LEU A 20 3.87 -28.44 -19.94
C LEU A 20 4.09 -28.94 -18.50
N SER A 21 5.35 -29.24 -18.19
CA SER A 21 5.74 -29.61 -16.83
C SER A 21 5.44 -28.47 -15.87
N LYS A 22 4.75 -28.78 -14.79
CA LYS A 22 4.41 -27.79 -13.76
C LYS A 22 5.60 -27.62 -12.83
N MET A 23 5.98 -26.37 -12.61
CA MET A 23 6.98 -26.01 -11.62
C MET A 23 6.35 -25.92 -10.22
N PRO A 24 6.97 -26.49 -9.17
CA PRO A 24 6.62 -26.24 -7.78
C PRO A 24 6.67 -24.74 -7.45
N PHE A 25 5.84 -24.31 -6.50
CA PHE A 25 5.69 -22.88 -6.17
C PHE A 25 7.02 -22.21 -5.81
N ASP A 26 7.82 -22.82 -4.93
CA ASP A 26 9.06 -22.18 -4.46
C ASP A 26 10.11 -22.08 -5.58
N GLN A 27 10.21 -23.10 -6.44
CA GLN A 27 11.06 -23.07 -7.64
C GLN A 27 10.58 -22.01 -8.65
N LEU A 28 9.27 -21.83 -8.79
CA LEU A 28 8.71 -20.79 -9.65
C LEU A 28 9.06 -19.39 -9.14
N ILE A 29 9.01 -19.17 -7.83
CA ILE A 29 9.44 -17.90 -7.24
C ILE A 29 10.92 -17.65 -7.49
N ASP A 30 11.77 -18.66 -7.32
CA ASP A 30 13.21 -18.54 -7.60
C ASP A 30 13.48 -18.18 -9.07
N GLN A 31 12.80 -18.85 -9.99
CA GLN A 31 12.93 -18.58 -11.43
C GLN A 31 12.46 -17.16 -11.78
N LEU A 32 11.29 -16.75 -11.27
CA LEU A 32 10.76 -15.40 -11.51
C LEU A 32 11.68 -14.30 -10.96
N ILE A 33 12.30 -14.52 -9.80
CA ILE A 33 13.30 -13.58 -9.24
C ILE A 33 14.51 -13.50 -10.16
N SER A 34 15.05 -14.64 -10.59
CA SER A 34 16.20 -14.70 -11.50
C SER A 34 15.92 -13.92 -12.78
N ASP A 35 14.79 -14.23 -13.43
CA ASP A 35 14.46 -13.68 -14.75
C ASP A 35 14.11 -12.20 -14.66
N THR A 36 13.43 -11.76 -13.59
CA THR A 36 13.14 -10.34 -13.38
C THR A 36 14.42 -9.53 -13.17
N LYS A 37 15.43 -10.08 -12.49
CA LYS A 37 16.72 -9.41 -12.24
C LYS A 37 17.61 -9.33 -13.48
N ASP A 38 17.43 -10.23 -14.43
CA ASP A 38 18.17 -10.25 -15.70
C ASP A 38 17.60 -9.27 -16.73
N LEU A 39 16.41 -8.71 -16.49
CA LEU A 39 15.82 -7.71 -17.36
C LEU A 39 16.70 -6.44 -17.45
N PRO A 40 16.81 -5.82 -18.64
CA PRO A 40 17.46 -4.53 -18.76
C PRO A 40 16.63 -3.42 -18.10
N TYR A 41 17.29 -2.28 -17.83
CA TYR A 41 16.64 -1.08 -17.30
C TYR A 41 15.94 -1.31 -15.96
N MET A 42 16.70 -1.77 -14.96
CA MET A 42 16.17 -2.11 -13.63
C MET A 42 15.82 -0.90 -12.77
N GLU A 43 16.48 0.25 -12.98
CA GLU A 43 16.22 1.44 -12.18
C GLU A 43 14.82 2.02 -12.43
N TYR A 44 14.28 2.70 -11.42
CA TYR A 44 12.89 3.17 -11.43
C TYR A 44 12.58 4.13 -12.60
N PHE A 45 13.58 4.93 -13.02
CA PHE A 45 13.52 5.83 -14.19
C PHE A 45 14.44 5.39 -15.33
N ALA A 46 14.70 4.09 -15.48
CA ALA A 46 15.76 3.59 -16.35
C ALA A 46 15.59 3.83 -17.86
N TYR A 47 14.52 4.49 -18.33
CA TYR A 47 14.39 4.86 -19.73
C TYR A 47 15.34 6.04 -20.04
N PRO A 48 16.33 5.88 -20.94
CA PRO A 48 17.33 6.91 -21.18
C PRO A 48 16.71 8.23 -21.67
N ALA A 49 17.30 9.35 -21.26
CA ALA A 49 16.94 10.67 -21.76
C ALA A 49 17.06 10.71 -23.30
N GLY A 50 15.97 11.08 -23.99
CA GLY A 50 15.94 11.25 -25.45
C GLY A 50 15.55 10.02 -26.28
N THR A 51 15.30 8.85 -25.67
CA THR A 51 14.78 7.64 -26.37
C THR A 51 13.48 7.11 -25.77
N SER A 52 12.75 7.98 -25.07
CA SER A 52 11.81 7.50 -24.09
C SER A 52 10.50 7.03 -24.72
N LEU A 53 10.18 5.76 -24.48
CA LEU A 53 8.79 5.29 -24.38
C LEU A 53 8.01 6.03 -23.28
N VAL A 54 8.60 7.05 -22.64
CA VAL A 54 8.00 8.03 -21.72
C VAL A 54 7.61 9.28 -22.50
N PHE A 55 6.33 9.43 -22.80
CA PHE A 55 5.71 10.58 -23.45
C PHE A 55 4.21 10.62 -23.07
N THR A 56 3.50 11.65 -23.50
CA THR A 56 2.04 11.70 -23.35
C THR A 56 1.40 11.33 -24.67
N VAL A 57 0.49 10.35 -24.66
CA VAL A 57 -0.28 9.91 -25.81
C VAL A 57 -1.72 9.66 -25.40
N ASP A 58 -2.66 10.13 -26.22
CA ASP A 58 -4.10 9.98 -26.00
C ASP A 58 -4.57 10.37 -24.58
N GLY A 59 -3.95 11.42 -24.04
CA GLY A 59 -4.24 11.95 -22.71
C GLY A 59 -3.59 11.20 -21.54
N SER A 60 -2.76 10.18 -21.80
CA SER A 60 -2.08 9.38 -20.78
C SER A 60 -0.57 9.54 -20.86
N ASN A 61 0.08 9.75 -19.72
CA ASN A 61 1.54 9.65 -19.60
C ASN A 61 1.95 8.17 -19.53
N THR A 62 2.99 7.78 -20.27
CA THR A 62 3.43 6.38 -20.37
C THR A 62 4.46 5.94 -19.32
N GLU A 63 4.99 6.86 -18.51
CA GLU A 63 6.05 6.59 -17.52
C GLU A 63 5.72 5.40 -16.60
N LYS A 64 4.50 5.38 -16.06
CA LYS A 64 4.05 4.38 -15.08
C LYS A 64 3.03 3.38 -15.64
N ILE A 65 3.01 3.21 -16.98
CA ILE A 65 2.25 2.14 -17.64
C ILE A 65 3.01 0.82 -17.57
N PHE A 66 4.34 0.89 -17.63
CA PHE A 66 5.20 -0.27 -17.48
C PHE A 66 5.25 -0.73 -16.02
N ILE A 67 5.35 -2.05 -15.85
CA ILE A 67 5.39 -2.66 -14.53
C ILE A 67 6.61 -2.19 -13.74
N ASN A 68 6.39 -1.86 -12.47
CA ASN A 68 7.47 -1.48 -11.57
C ASN A 68 8.26 -2.72 -11.12
N LYS A 69 9.44 -2.94 -11.71
CA LYS A 69 10.29 -4.12 -11.45
C LYS A 69 10.73 -4.22 -9.99
N HIS A 70 11.01 -3.10 -9.32
CA HIS A 70 11.36 -3.08 -7.90
C HIS A 70 10.19 -3.57 -7.03
N HIS A 71 8.96 -3.11 -7.30
CA HIS A 71 7.78 -3.57 -6.59
C HIS A 71 7.54 -5.07 -6.80
N VAL A 72 7.69 -5.57 -8.05
CA VAL A 72 7.58 -7.01 -8.37
C VAL A 72 8.61 -7.83 -7.59
N LEU A 73 9.88 -7.41 -7.57
CA LEU A 73 10.91 -8.10 -6.80
C LEU A 73 10.60 -8.07 -5.31
N GLY A 74 10.08 -6.96 -4.79
CA GLY A 74 9.57 -6.86 -3.41
C GLY A 74 8.53 -7.93 -3.11
N GLU A 75 7.51 -8.08 -3.95
CA GLU A 75 6.44 -9.09 -3.79
C GLU A 75 7.00 -10.52 -3.87
N LEU A 76 7.89 -10.80 -4.82
CA LEU A 76 8.49 -12.12 -5.00
C LEU A 76 9.36 -12.52 -3.80
N TYR A 77 10.24 -11.64 -3.34
CA TYR A 77 11.07 -11.90 -2.16
C TYR A 77 10.23 -11.99 -0.87
N LEU A 78 9.17 -11.19 -0.76
CA LEU A 78 8.24 -11.30 0.37
C LEU A 78 7.48 -12.63 0.36
N CYS A 79 7.12 -13.16 -0.82
CA CYS A 79 6.54 -14.50 -0.97
C CYS A 79 7.56 -15.61 -0.65
N LYS A 80 8.82 -15.41 -1.04
CA LYS A 80 9.93 -16.34 -0.74
C LYS A 80 10.24 -16.42 0.76
N GLY A 81 9.96 -15.35 1.51
CA GLY A 81 10.31 -15.24 2.92
C GLY A 81 11.73 -14.71 3.16
N ASP A 82 12.37 -14.12 2.16
CA ASP A 82 13.62 -13.38 2.30
C ASP A 82 13.28 -11.90 2.56
N TYR A 83 13.12 -11.58 3.84
CA TYR A 83 12.57 -10.29 4.27
C TYR A 83 13.54 -9.13 4.07
N TYR A 84 14.84 -9.38 4.22
CA TYR A 84 15.85 -8.39 3.93
C TYR A 84 15.80 -7.97 2.45
N GLN A 85 15.78 -8.93 1.52
CA GLN A 85 15.67 -8.62 0.10
C GLN A 85 14.33 -7.97 -0.24
N ALA A 86 13.22 -8.43 0.35
CA ALA A 86 11.92 -7.79 0.17
C ALA A 86 11.97 -6.31 0.60
N ALA A 87 12.48 -6.02 1.80
CA ALA A 87 12.65 -4.66 2.31
C ALA A 87 13.57 -3.83 1.40
N TYR A 88 14.66 -4.40 0.89
CA TYR A 88 15.57 -3.76 -0.07
C TYR A 88 14.86 -3.32 -1.35
N TRP A 89 14.09 -4.21 -1.99
CA TRP A 89 13.42 -3.88 -3.24
C TRP A 89 12.23 -2.93 -3.04
N TYR A 90 11.47 -3.07 -1.96
CA TYR A 90 10.46 -2.05 -1.64
C TYR A 90 11.09 -0.70 -1.31
N LYS A 91 12.21 -0.66 -0.57
CA LYS A 91 12.94 0.58 -0.29
C LYS A 91 13.35 1.28 -1.59
N LYS A 92 13.85 0.55 -2.59
CA LYS A 92 14.15 1.13 -3.92
C LYS A 92 12.93 1.80 -4.57
N THR A 93 11.72 1.22 -4.43
CA THR A 93 10.48 1.86 -4.90
C THR A 93 10.16 3.14 -4.11
N LEU A 94 10.28 3.07 -2.78
CA LEU A 94 9.95 4.19 -1.88
C LEU A 94 10.93 5.36 -1.97
N SER A 95 12.19 5.06 -2.28
CA SER A 95 13.30 6.00 -2.43
C SER A 95 13.62 6.32 -3.89
N ALA A 96 12.71 6.02 -4.82
CA ALA A 96 12.91 6.22 -6.25
C ALA A 96 13.32 7.66 -6.62
N MET A 97 12.85 8.63 -5.82
CA MET A 97 13.11 10.06 -5.99
C MET A 97 14.21 10.58 -5.05
N ASP A 98 15.03 9.71 -4.46
CA ASP A 98 16.19 10.14 -3.63
C ASP A 98 17.36 10.63 -4.51
N VAL A 99 17.33 10.36 -5.82
CA VAL A 99 18.38 10.73 -6.79
C VAL A 99 17.82 11.62 -7.89
N GLY A 100 18.18 12.91 -7.87
CA GLY A 100 18.22 13.74 -9.06
C GLY A 100 16.95 14.48 -9.46
N ALA A 101 16.00 14.75 -8.56
CA ALA A 101 14.93 15.69 -8.91
C ALA A 101 15.41 17.14 -8.67
N PRO A 102 15.24 18.06 -9.64
CA PRO A 102 15.68 19.45 -9.50
C PRO A 102 14.92 20.26 -8.44
N ARG A 103 13.92 19.67 -7.75
CA ARG A 103 13.12 20.31 -6.70
C ARG A 103 12.78 19.35 -5.56
N ILE A 104 13.28 19.69 -4.38
CA ILE A 104 13.09 18.97 -3.11
C ILE A 104 11.60 18.73 -2.75
N GLU A 105 10.69 19.58 -3.21
CA GLU A 105 9.25 19.42 -2.97
C GLU A 105 8.65 18.16 -3.63
N TYR A 106 9.28 17.63 -4.69
CA TYR A 106 8.86 16.39 -5.36
C TYR A 106 9.44 15.17 -4.63
N GLU A 107 10.71 15.28 -4.24
CA GLU A 107 11.46 14.26 -3.53
C GLU A 107 10.95 14.02 -2.11
N VAL A 108 10.02 14.80 -1.57
CA VAL A 108 9.53 14.59 -0.20
C VAL A 108 8.11 14.02 -0.15
N ASN A 109 7.41 13.97 -1.30
CA ASN A 109 6.04 13.48 -1.38
C ASN A 109 5.94 12.15 -2.12
N GLU A 110 6.71 11.97 -3.21
CA GLU A 110 6.56 10.78 -4.05
C GLU A 110 6.91 9.50 -3.30
N ASN A 111 5.99 8.54 -3.28
CA ASN A 111 6.15 7.26 -2.58
C ASN A 111 6.50 7.35 -1.09
N ARG A 112 6.08 8.40 -0.37
CA ARG A 112 6.45 8.60 1.06
C ARG A 112 5.28 8.78 2.03
N ILE A 113 4.03 8.82 1.57
CA ILE A 113 2.84 8.96 2.42
C ILE A 113 2.98 10.20 3.34
N SER A 114 3.06 11.38 2.72
CA SER A 114 3.26 12.65 3.39
C SER A 114 1.93 13.31 3.78
N GLY A 115 1.49 13.12 5.03
CA GLY A 115 0.18 13.59 5.50
C GLY A 115 -0.01 15.11 5.55
N GLY A 116 1.03 15.90 5.32
CA GLY A 116 0.97 17.37 5.31
C GLY A 116 0.31 17.99 4.07
N TRP A 117 0.35 17.32 2.91
CA TRP A 117 0.06 18.02 1.65
C TRP A 117 -0.74 17.26 0.61
N GLN A 118 -0.83 15.92 0.64
CA GLN A 118 -1.63 15.19 -0.35
C GLN A 118 -2.37 13.97 0.21
N PHE A 119 -3.55 13.73 -0.35
CA PHE A 119 -4.31 12.48 -0.18
C PHE A 119 -4.62 12.09 1.26
N GLY A 120 -4.72 13.07 2.16
CA GLY A 120 -5.15 12.84 3.54
C GLY A 120 -6.65 12.61 3.63
N VAL A 121 -7.09 11.78 4.59
CA VAL A 121 -8.49 11.75 5.02
C VAL A 121 -8.72 12.97 5.90
N ARG A 122 -9.31 14.03 5.33
CA ARG A 122 -9.47 15.33 6.00
C ARG A 122 -10.91 15.76 6.11
N TYR A 123 -11.13 16.65 7.06
CA TYR A 123 -12.41 17.23 7.40
C TYR A 123 -12.23 18.74 7.43
N SER A 124 -13.13 19.48 6.79
CA SER A 124 -13.11 20.95 6.89
C SER A 124 -13.42 21.44 8.31
N ARG A 125 -14.06 20.58 9.14
CA ARG A 125 -14.27 20.78 10.58
C ARG A 125 -13.92 19.49 11.33
N ALA A 126 -12.86 19.53 12.14
CA ALA A 126 -12.18 18.34 12.68
C ALA A 126 -13.11 17.29 13.30
N GLN A 127 -14.10 17.69 14.09
CA GLN A 127 -15.00 16.80 14.83
C GLN A 127 -16.36 16.59 14.17
N GLU A 128 -16.55 17.08 12.93
CA GLU A 128 -17.82 16.98 12.23
C GLU A 128 -17.71 16.02 11.05
N GLY A 129 -18.25 14.81 11.20
CA GLY A 129 -18.20 13.77 10.18
C GLY A 129 -18.81 14.16 8.83
N SER A 130 -19.83 15.01 8.81
CA SER A 130 -20.43 15.55 7.57
C SER A 130 -19.49 16.47 6.78
N SER A 131 -18.40 16.93 7.39
CA SER A 131 -17.43 17.83 6.77
C SER A 131 -16.26 17.10 6.09
N LEU A 132 -16.36 15.76 5.96
CA LEU A 132 -15.38 14.92 5.25
C LEU A 132 -15.17 15.44 3.83
N ASN A 133 -13.93 15.71 3.48
CA ASN A 133 -13.56 16.15 2.14
C ASN A 133 -13.65 14.96 1.18
N ASN A 134 -14.66 14.99 0.31
CA ASN A 134 -14.98 13.95 -0.68
C ASN A 134 -14.84 14.50 -2.10
N SER A 135 -13.65 15.02 -2.43
CA SER A 135 -13.36 15.62 -3.74
C SER A 135 -12.60 14.66 -4.65
N LEU A 136 -12.93 14.69 -5.95
CA LEU A 136 -12.22 13.96 -6.99
C LEU A 136 -10.97 14.70 -7.50
N THR A 137 -10.84 16.00 -7.20
CA THR A 137 -9.80 16.87 -7.79
C THR A 137 -8.91 17.55 -6.76
N ASP A 138 -9.34 17.65 -5.51
CA ASP A 138 -8.54 18.22 -4.41
C ASP A 138 -7.50 17.20 -3.95
N ASP A 139 -6.33 17.23 -4.60
CA ASP A 139 -5.21 16.38 -4.24
C ASP A 139 -4.63 16.70 -2.87
N ALA A 140 -4.88 17.91 -2.34
CA ALA A 140 -4.28 18.38 -1.10
C ALA A 140 -5.04 17.90 0.14
N ASN A 141 -6.36 17.77 0.03
CA ASN A 141 -7.22 17.50 1.18
C ASN A 141 -8.22 16.36 1.01
N SER A 142 -8.21 15.64 -0.11
CA SER A 142 -9.09 14.49 -0.32
C SER A 142 -8.29 13.23 -0.60
N TRP A 143 -8.48 12.19 0.21
CA TRP A 143 -7.94 10.87 -0.08
C TRP A 143 -8.57 10.26 -1.35
N ARG A 144 -9.84 10.57 -1.64
CA ARG A 144 -10.55 10.03 -2.82
C ARG A 144 -9.94 10.50 -4.14
N SER A 145 -9.39 11.71 -4.18
CA SER A 145 -8.86 12.29 -5.42
C SER A 145 -7.75 11.43 -6.04
N MET A 146 -6.97 10.70 -5.25
CA MET A 146 -5.91 9.82 -5.81
C MET A 146 -6.44 8.80 -6.83
N PHE A 147 -7.69 8.35 -6.69
CA PHE A 147 -8.30 7.38 -7.59
C PHE A 147 -8.89 8.00 -8.84
N ALA A 148 -9.13 9.32 -8.82
CA ALA A 148 -9.81 10.07 -9.86
C ALA A 148 -8.87 10.88 -10.75
N LEU A 149 -7.73 11.31 -10.22
CA LEU A 149 -6.77 12.13 -10.96
C LEU A 149 -6.26 11.40 -12.21
N SER A 150 -6.11 12.19 -13.28
CA SER A 150 -5.40 11.76 -14.49
C SER A 150 -3.93 11.50 -14.18
N ASN A 151 -3.33 10.51 -14.83
CA ASN A 151 -1.90 10.20 -14.67
C ASN A 151 -0.97 11.28 -15.25
N THR A 152 -1.51 12.30 -15.91
CA THR A 152 -0.79 13.51 -16.32
C THR A 152 -0.70 14.56 -15.20
N VAL A 153 -1.46 14.39 -14.11
CA VAL A 153 -1.39 15.26 -12.93
C VAL A 153 -0.23 14.82 -12.06
N ARG A 154 0.64 15.76 -11.68
CA ARG A 154 1.82 15.44 -10.87
C ARG A 154 1.50 14.72 -9.56
N ALA A 155 0.46 15.14 -8.83
CA ALA A 155 0.11 14.49 -7.57
C ALA A 155 -0.24 13.00 -7.73
N TRP A 156 -0.71 12.58 -8.90
CA TRP A 156 -0.93 11.17 -9.21
C TRP A 156 0.36 10.34 -9.10
N SER A 157 1.51 10.90 -9.52
CA SER A 157 2.80 10.21 -9.44
C SER A 157 3.26 9.98 -8.00
N PHE A 158 2.72 10.73 -7.03
CA PHE A 158 3.12 10.60 -5.64
C PHE A 158 2.63 9.31 -4.99
N GLU A 159 1.52 8.76 -5.49
CA GLU A 159 0.91 7.54 -4.97
C GLU A 159 1.14 6.36 -5.91
N TRP A 160 0.96 6.53 -7.22
CA TRP A 160 0.91 5.40 -8.15
C TRP A 160 2.27 5.04 -8.72
N ASN A 161 2.51 3.73 -8.86
CA ASN A 161 3.74 3.13 -9.37
C ASN A 161 3.52 2.25 -10.61
N TRP A 162 2.28 1.83 -10.85
CA TRP A 162 1.89 1.07 -12.04
C TRP A 162 0.39 1.23 -12.29
N SER A 163 0.01 1.61 -13.51
CA SER A 163 -1.38 1.76 -13.91
C SER A 163 -1.60 1.55 -15.40
N ILE A 164 -2.74 0.98 -15.77
CA ILE A 164 -3.12 0.74 -17.17
C ILE A 164 -4.24 1.74 -17.54
N PRO A 165 -3.98 2.72 -18.40
CA PRO A 165 -5.02 3.64 -18.86
C PRO A 165 -5.96 2.96 -19.85
N TYR A 166 -7.23 3.36 -19.81
CA TYR A 166 -8.26 2.99 -20.77
C TYR A 166 -8.81 4.27 -21.41
N ASN A 167 -9.02 4.23 -22.71
CA ASN A 167 -9.55 5.35 -23.47
C ASN A 167 -10.85 4.93 -24.16
N ASN A 168 -11.81 5.86 -24.23
CA ASN A 168 -13.11 5.64 -24.88
C ASN A 168 -13.00 5.28 -26.36
N SER A 169 -11.91 5.66 -27.02
CA SER A 169 -11.68 5.43 -28.44
C SER A 169 -11.08 4.05 -28.76
N PHE A 170 -10.65 3.27 -27.76
CA PHE A 170 -9.98 1.99 -27.97
C PHE A 170 -10.63 0.85 -27.18
N ALA A 171 -10.59 -0.35 -27.75
CA ALA A 171 -10.94 -1.57 -27.05
C ALA A 171 -9.67 -2.25 -26.47
N PRO A 172 -9.76 -2.91 -25.30
CA PRO A 172 -10.92 -2.96 -24.43
C PRO A 172 -11.11 -1.63 -23.67
N GLY A 173 -12.35 -1.29 -23.34
CA GLY A 173 -12.63 -0.25 -22.36
C GLY A 173 -12.38 -0.75 -20.93
N ASN A 174 -12.42 0.15 -19.95
CA ASN A 174 -12.25 -0.13 -18.53
C ASN A 174 -13.21 -1.25 -18.07
N PRO A 175 -12.70 -2.46 -17.77
CA PRO A 175 -13.54 -3.61 -17.44
C PRO A 175 -14.21 -3.46 -16.08
N PHE A 176 -13.68 -2.60 -15.19
CA PHE A 176 -14.22 -2.44 -13.84
C PHE A 176 -15.59 -1.78 -13.83
N ILE A 177 -15.96 -1.04 -14.88
CA ILE A 177 -17.29 -0.44 -14.99
C ILE A 177 -18.37 -1.54 -15.03
N GLU A 178 -18.15 -2.62 -15.77
CA GLU A 178 -19.09 -3.75 -15.79
C GLU A 178 -19.14 -4.46 -14.43
N LEU A 179 -18.01 -4.52 -13.73
CA LEU A 179 -17.91 -5.19 -12.45
C LEU A 179 -18.59 -4.40 -11.33
N THR A 180 -18.41 -3.07 -11.28
CA THR A 180 -18.82 -2.26 -10.11
C THR A 180 -20.01 -1.36 -10.36
N SER A 181 -20.31 -0.96 -11.60
CA SER A 181 -21.35 0.03 -11.88
C SER A 181 -22.74 -0.59 -11.92
N LYS A 182 -23.71 0.10 -11.29
CA LYS A 182 -25.15 -0.18 -11.39
C LYS A 182 -25.73 0.17 -12.76
N ALA A 183 -25.08 1.02 -13.54
CA ALA A 183 -25.49 1.31 -14.91
C ALA A 183 -25.24 0.12 -15.87
N GLU A 184 -24.40 -0.83 -15.45
CA GLU A 184 -23.95 -1.95 -16.27
C GLU A 184 -24.17 -3.29 -15.54
N GLY A 185 -23.10 -4.01 -15.20
CA GLY A 185 -23.18 -5.39 -14.74
C GLY A 185 -23.35 -5.59 -13.23
N TYR A 186 -22.85 -4.64 -12.41
CA TYR A 186 -22.83 -4.68 -10.94
C TYR A 186 -22.54 -6.09 -10.38
N LYS A 187 -21.46 -6.71 -10.86
CA LYS A 187 -21.07 -8.10 -10.53
C LYS A 187 -20.39 -8.23 -9.17
N ILE A 188 -19.78 -7.15 -8.68
CA ILE A 188 -19.10 -7.10 -7.38
C ILE A 188 -19.57 -5.89 -6.57
N ARG A 189 -19.57 -6.03 -5.25
CA ARG A 189 -19.92 -4.99 -4.29
C ARG A 189 -18.98 -5.04 -3.07
N PRO A 190 -18.89 -3.99 -2.26
CA PRO A 190 -18.21 -4.04 -0.98
C PRO A 190 -18.75 -5.19 -0.13
N SER A 191 -17.85 -5.96 0.49
CA SER A 191 -18.31 -6.98 1.44
C SER A 191 -18.85 -6.32 2.70
N GLN A 192 -19.90 -6.89 3.30
CA GLN A 192 -20.42 -6.40 4.58
C GLN A 192 -19.33 -6.33 5.65
N LYS A 193 -18.41 -7.30 5.65
CA LYS A 193 -17.28 -7.35 6.58
C LYS A 193 -16.41 -6.09 6.57
N ILE A 194 -16.02 -5.57 5.41
CA ILE A 194 -15.16 -4.37 5.34
C ILE A 194 -15.95 -3.09 5.68
N MET A 195 -17.23 -3.02 5.26
CA MET A 195 -18.10 -1.90 5.64
C MET A 195 -18.27 -1.82 7.16
N ASP A 196 -18.54 -2.96 7.82
CA ASP A 196 -18.62 -3.03 9.27
C ASP A 196 -17.30 -2.65 9.94
N TYR A 197 -16.17 -3.09 9.37
CA TYR A 197 -14.85 -2.75 9.91
C TYR A 197 -14.63 -1.24 9.96
N TRP A 198 -14.88 -0.53 8.86
CA TRP A 198 -14.76 0.94 8.82
C TRP A 198 -15.76 1.63 9.76
N ASN A 199 -17.00 1.15 9.82
CA ASN A 199 -18.05 1.72 10.68
C ASN A 199 -17.78 1.50 12.17
N ALA A 200 -17.02 0.47 12.54
CA ALA A 200 -16.66 0.17 13.92
C ALA A 200 -15.45 0.97 14.43
N GLN A 201 -14.74 1.70 13.56
CA GLN A 201 -13.58 2.48 13.96
C GLN A 201 -13.97 3.80 14.64
N THR A 202 -13.00 4.43 15.29
CA THR A 202 -13.10 5.84 15.71
C THR A 202 -11.80 6.53 15.35
N ASN A 203 -11.91 7.67 14.66
CA ASN A 203 -10.75 8.43 14.20
C ASN A 203 -10.16 9.31 15.32
N VAL A 204 -9.03 9.97 15.07
CA VAL A 204 -8.35 10.82 16.08
C VAL A 204 -9.17 12.00 16.58
N ASN A 205 -10.19 12.42 15.81
CA ASN A 205 -11.08 13.53 16.17
C ASN A 205 -12.38 13.07 16.85
N GLY A 206 -12.50 11.78 17.16
CA GLY A 206 -13.70 11.21 17.82
C GLY A 206 -14.87 10.93 16.88
N ILE A 207 -14.68 11.00 15.56
CA ILE A 207 -15.71 10.61 14.58
C ILE A 207 -15.80 9.08 14.58
N PRO A 208 -16.99 8.49 14.80
CA PRO A 208 -17.17 7.06 15.06
C PRO A 208 -17.20 6.22 13.77
N TRP A 209 -16.22 6.43 12.89
CA TRP A 209 -15.95 5.62 11.70
C TRP A 209 -14.64 6.04 11.01
N ASP A 210 -14.10 5.16 10.18
CA ASP A 210 -12.96 5.44 9.28
C ASP A 210 -13.45 6.05 7.96
N GLY A 211 -12.92 7.24 7.62
CA GLY A 211 -13.35 7.99 6.44
C GLY A 211 -13.07 7.29 5.11
N ARG A 212 -12.09 6.38 5.04
CA ARG A 212 -11.76 5.66 3.81
C ARG A 212 -12.92 4.84 3.28
N GLY A 213 -13.79 4.32 4.16
CA GLY A 213 -15.00 3.62 3.73
C GLY A 213 -15.90 4.49 2.85
N LYS A 214 -16.21 5.71 3.31
CA LYS A 214 -17.04 6.69 2.59
C LYS A 214 -16.37 7.26 1.34
N LEU A 215 -15.07 7.08 1.20
CA LEU A 215 -14.28 7.55 0.05
C LEU A 215 -13.93 6.43 -0.94
N SER A 216 -14.28 5.17 -0.63
CA SER A 216 -14.00 4.00 -1.48
C SER A 216 -15.22 3.47 -2.22
N TYR A 217 -16.42 3.76 -1.70
CA TYR A 217 -17.70 3.35 -2.28
C TYR A 217 -18.80 4.37 -1.96
N GLU A 218 -19.88 4.35 -2.72
CA GLU A 218 -21.07 5.18 -2.51
C GLU A 218 -22.34 4.33 -2.43
N MET A 219 -23.42 4.90 -1.89
CA MET A 219 -24.73 4.25 -1.89
C MET A 219 -25.55 4.70 -3.10
N SER A 220 -25.94 3.75 -3.95
CA SER A 220 -26.92 3.95 -5.03
C SER A 220 -28.26 3.38 -4.57
N GLY A 221 -29.09 4.23 -3.96
CA GLY A 221 -30.25 3.76 -3.17
C GLY A 221 -29.76 2.92 -1.98
N ASN A 222 -30.15 1.64 -1.94
CA ASN A 222 -29.74 0.70 -0.89
C ASN A 222 -28.50 -0.12 -1.26
N ASP A 223 -27.96 0.05 -2.46
CA ASP A 223 -26.86 -0.76 -2.99
C ASP A 223 -25.50 -0.05 -2.83
N PRO A 224 -24.49 -0.67 -2.16
CA PRO A 224 -23.16 -0.11 -2.06
C PRO A 224 -22.34 -0.35 -3.35
N VAL A 225 -21.93 0.72 -4.02
CA VAL A 225 -21.22 0.73 -5.31
C VAL A 225 -19.77 1.14 -5.11
N ILE A 226 -18.82 0.29 -5.51
CA ILE A 226 -17.38 0.62 -5.45
C ILE A 226 -17.09 1.69 -6.50
N THR A 227 -16.63 2.86 -6.07
CA THR A 227 -16.32 3.99 -6.95
C THR A 227 -14.83 4.13 -7.24
N LYS A 228 -13.97 3.62 -6.35
CA LYS A 228 -12.50 3.67 -6.44
C LYS A 228 -11.90 3.21 -7.78
N LEU A 229 -12.59 2.32 -8.50
CA LEU A 229 -12.16 1.74 -9.78
C LEU A 229 -12.76 2.47 -11.01
N THR A 230 -13.61 3.47 -10.76
CA THR A 230 -14.36 4.20 -11.79
C THR A 230 -14.36 5.72 -11.59
N ASP A 231 -13.84 6.22 -10.46
CA ASP A 231 -13.84 7.64 -10.09
C ASP A 231 -13.04 8.52 -11.07
N ASN A 232 -12.13 7.93 -11.86
CA ASN A 232 -11.41 8.64 -12.91
C ASN A 232 -12.08 8.63 -14.29
N ALA A 233 -13.34 8.18 -14.37
CA ALA A 233 -14.10 8.29 -15.60
C ALA A 233 -14.24 9.76 -16.01
N THR A 234 -13.98 10.06 -17.29
CA THR A 234 -14.00 11.42 -17.83
C THR A 234 -15.41 11.94 -18.13
N GLY A 235 -16.45 11.25 -17.65
CA GLY A 235 -17.86 11.56 -17.86
C GLY A 235 -18.76 10.53 -17.19
N ALA A 236 -20.08 10.66 -17.37
CA ALA A 236 -21.05 9.68 -16.83
C ALA A 236 -20.79 8.28 -17.41
N LEU A 237 -20.71 7.28 -16.53
CA LEU A 237 -20.47 5.88 -16.91
C LEU A 237 -21.58 5.36 -17.82
N SER A 238 -21.21 4.75 -18.94
CA SER A 238 -22.15 4.08 -19.87
C SER A 238 -21.43 3.05 -20.73
N LEU A 239 -22.18 2.25 -21.48
CA LEU A 239 -21.63 1.34 -22.50
C LEU A 239 -20.70 2.01 -23.50
N LEU A 240 -20.85 3.32 -23.73
CA LEU A 240 -20.05 4.13 -24.65
C LEU A 240 -18.93 4.92 -23.96
N ASN A 241 -19.01 5.11 -22.64
CA ASN A 241 -18.01 5.83 -21.85
C ASN A 241 -17.32 4.85 -20.88
N LYS A 242 -16.32 4.15 -21.42
CA LYS A 242 -15.50 3.16 -20.72
C LYS A 242 -14.03 3.59 -20.55
N GLY A 243 -13.74 4.88 -20.60
CA GLY A 243 -12.43 5.43 -20.28
C GLY A 243 -12.11 5.28 -18.79
N GLY A 244 -10.86 5.49 -18.43
CA GLY A 244 -10.43 5.44 -17.04
C GLY A 244 -9.05 4.83 -16.92
N GLN A 245 -8.79 4.17 -15.79
CA GLN A 245 -7.50 3.56 -15.52
C GLN A 245 -7.66 2.41 -14.53
N TRP A 246 -6.86 1.37 -14.70
CA TRP A 246 -6.67 0.37 -13.67
C TRP A 246 -5.35 0.64 -12.97
N ASN A 247 -5.44 1.24 -11.80
CA ASN A 247 -4.28 1.41 -10.96
C ASN A 247 -3.97 0.11 -10.21
N ILE A 248 -2.71 -0.34 -10.28
CA ILE A 248 -2.30 -1.68 -9.81
C ILE A 248 -1.38 -1.57 -8.59
N PHE A 249 -0.28 -0.82 -8.69
CA PHE A 249 0.66 -0.67 -7.58
C PHE A 249 0.76 0.77 -7.09
N ARG A 250 0.87 0.93 -5.77
CA ARG A 250 1.02 2.24 -5.13
C ARG A 250 1.91 2.28 -3.90
N ALA A 251 2.22 3.51 -3.48
CA ALA A 251 3.03 3.84 -2.34
C ALA A 251 2.53 3.17 -1.07
N ALA A 252 1.23 3.22 -0.76
CA ALA A 252 0.71 2.63 0.46
C ALA A 252 0.88 1.11 0.52
N GLN A 253 0.68 0.43 -0.61
CA GLN A 253 0.92 -1.00 -0.72
C GLN A 253 2.40 -1.29 -0.45
N ALA A 254 3.31 -0.59 -1.12
CA ALA A 254 4.75 -0.75 -0.90
C ALA A 254 5.15 -0.48 0.57
N HIS A 255 4.53 0.50 1.24
CA HIS A 255 4.75 0.75 2.67
C HIS A 255 4.29 -0.39 3.55
N LEU A 256 3.08 -0.91 3.33
CA LEU A 256 2.53 -2.01 4.13
C LEU A 256 3.34 -3.30 3.94
N ARG A 257 3.77 -3.57 2.70
CA ARG A 257 4.61 -4.72 2.36
C ARG A 257 6.04 -4.58 2.90
N PHE A 258 6.61 -3.38 2.82
CA PHE A 258 7.88 -3.06 3.47
C PHE A 258 7.78 -3.22 4.98
N ALA A 259 6.73 -2.69 5.62
CA ALA A 259 6.51 -2.81 7.06
C ALA A 259 6.39 -4.28 7.46
N GLU A 260 5.72 -5.08 6.65
CA GLU A 260 5.64 -6.52 6.88
C GLU A 260 7.01 -7.20 6.78
N ALA A 261 7.80 -6.90 5.74
CA ALA A 261 9.16 -7.41 5.61
C ALA A 261 10.04 -6.98 6.79
N ALA A 262 10.08 -5.69 7.11
CA ALA A 262 10.86 -5.14 8.21
C ALA A 262 10.47 -5.78 9.55
N ASN A 263 9.18 -5.96 9.82
CA ASN A 263 8.70 -6.63 11.02
C ASN A 263 9.22 -8.07 11.12
N ARG A 264 9.14 -8.83 10.01
CA ARG A 264 9.62 -10.22 9.95
C ARG A 264 11.14 -10.35 9.98
N ASP A 265 11.86 -9.28 9.66
CA ASP A 265 13.32 -9.19 9.72
C ASP A 265 13.84 -8.60 11.06
N GLY A 266 12.99 -8.46 12.08
CA GLY A 266 13.40 -7.96 13.40
C GLY A 266 13.44 -6.43 13.53
N HIS A 267 13.02 -5.70 12.50
CA HIS A 267 12.95 -4.24 12.47
C HIS A 267 11.53 -3.71 12.73
N GLY A 268 10.83 -4.30 13.71
CA GLY A 268 9.43 -4.00 14.04
C GLY A 268 9.16 -2.52 14.35
N ARG A 269 10.09 -1.78 14.98
CA ARG A 269 9.93 -0.34 15.23
C ARG A 269 9.83 0.48 13.94
N VAL A 270 10.58 0.10 12.89
CA VAL A 270 10.47 0.73 11.55
C VAL A 270 9.09 0.44 10.96
N ALA A 271 8.65 -0.83 11.03
CA ALA A 271 7.33 -1.23 10.55
C ALA A 271 6.20 -0.49 11.28
N PHE A 272 6.28 -0.39 12.60
CA PHE A 272 5.36 0.37 13.44
C PHE A 272 5.29 1.84 13.04
N ALA A 273 6.44 2.47 12.78
CA ALA A 273 6.51 3.86 12.36
C ALA A 273 5.77 4.11 11.05
N LEU A 274 6.06 3.32 10.01
CA LEU A 274 5.44 3.45 8.69
C LEU A 274 3.94 3.09 8.70
N LEU A 275 3.52 2.19 9.60
CA LEU A 275 2.12 1.86 9.80
C LEU A 275 1.35 3.01 10.46
N ASN A 276 1.92 3.62 11.51
CA ASN A 276 1.19 4.50 12.42
C ASN A 276 1.37 6.00 12.14
N SER A 277 2.38 6.62 12.74
CA SER A 277 2.52 8.08 12.83
C SER A 277 3.80 8.62 12.17
N GLY A 278 4.50 7.75 11.45
CA GLY A 278 5.71 8.07 10.70
C GLY A 278 7.01 7.96 11.49
N ILE A 279 8.12 8.02 10.74
CA ILE A 279 9.49 7.84 11.26
C ILE A 279 9.82 8.87 12.34
N GLN A 280 9.64 10.15 12.04
CA GLN A 280 10.04 11.24 12.93
C GLN A 280 9.32 11.15 14.30
N ASN A 281 8.03 10.79 14.33
CA ASN A 281 7.29 10.67 15.59
C ASN A 281 7.68 9.43 16.41
N THR A 282 8.10 8.37 15.73
CA THR A 282 8.44 7.10 16.39
C THR A 282 9.86 7.09 16.93
N TYR A 283 10.79 7.73 16.23
CA TYR A 283 12.22 7.68 16.54
C TYR A 283 12.70 8.79 17.48
N TYR A 284 12.03 9.95 17.46
CA TYR A 284 12.48 11.13 18.20
C TYR A 284 12.76 10.86 19.69
N TYR A 285 13.94 11.31 20.10
CA TYR A 285 14.44 11.36 21.46
C TYR A 285 15.06 12.73 21.73
N GLY A 286 14.33 13.61 22.42
CA GLY A 286 14.80 14.96 22.71
C GLY A 286 13.76 15.84 23.40
N ALA A 287 14.03 17.15 23.42
CA ALA A 287 13.22 18.13 24.12
C ALA A 287 11.89 18.45 23.42
N PHE A 288 10.87 18.72 24.23
CA PHE A 288 9.58 19.23 23.77
C PHE A 288 9.34 20.64 24.33
N ASN A 289 8.56 21.45 23.62
CA ASN A 289 8.10 22.72 24.16
C ASN A 289 6.92 22.49 25.13
N GLY A 290 6.44 23.56 25.77
CA GLY A 290 5.29 23.47 26.70
C GLY A 290 3.97 23.04 26.03
N ALA A 291 3.88 23.07 24.70
CA ALA A 291 2.73 22.62 23.91
C ALA A 291 2.91 21.20 23.36
N GLY A 292 3.97 20.49 23.74
CA GLY A 292 4.24 19.12 23.27
C GLY A 292 4.73 19.02 21.83
N SER A 293 5.22 20.10 21.23
CA SER A 293 5.92 20.05 19.94
C SER A 293 7.41 19.80 20.14
N LYS A 294 8.02 19.01 19.26
CA LYS A 294 9.45 18.70 19.29
C LYS A 294 10.27 19.97 19.05
N ILE A 295 11.30 20.18 19.86
CA ILE A 295 12.25 21.29 19.74
C ILE A 295 13.66 20.76 20.02
N PRO A 296 14.28 20.03 19.06
CA PRO A 296 15.62 19.48 19.26
C PRO A 296 16.59 20.56 19.73
N ALA A 297 17.17 20.40 20.92
CA ALA A 297 18.04 21.39 21.53
C ALA A 297 19.49 21.33 20.99
N ASN A 298 19.85 20.24 20.33
CA ASN A 298 21.18 19.96 19.82
C ASN A 298 21.12 18.95 18.65
N PHE A 299 22.25 18.77 17.96
CA PHE A 299 22.33 17.84 16.83
C PHE A 299 22.04 16.39 17.22
N PHE A 300 22.43 15.97 18.42
CA PHE A 300 22.14 14.62 18.89
C PHE A 300 20.62 14.39 18.98
N GLU A 301 19.84 15.32 19.52
CA GLU A 301 18.38 15.20 19.54
C GLU A 301 17.78 15.24 18.13
N LEU A 302 18.30 16.08 17.23
CA LEU A 302 17.84 16.13 15.85
C LEU A 302 18.12 14.81 15.12
N GLU A 303 19.32 14.24 15.27
CA GLU A 303 19.73 12.97 14.65
C GLU A 303 18.91 11.78 15.12
N SER A 304 18.26 11.85 16.29
CA SER A 304 17.30 10.82 16.72
C SER A 304 16.09 10.68 15.79
N GLU A 305 15.86 11.63 14.87
CA GLU A 305 14.80 11.53 13.86
C GLU A 305 15.20 10.67 12.65
N ILE A 306 16.45 10.21 12.59
CA ILE A 306 16.89 9.16 11.66
C ILE A 306 16.47 7.80 12.25
N SER A 307 16.03 6.86 11.43
CA SER A 307 15.77 5.51 11.93
C SER A 307 17.07 4.86 12.46
N HIS A 308 16.96 4.23 13.63
CA HIS A 308 18.12 3.70 14.35
C HIS A 308 17.77 2.43 15.16
N GLN A 309 18.79 1.69 15.57
CA GLN A 309 18.69 0.60 16.53
C GLN A 309 18.86 1.13 17.95
N GLY A 310 18.29 0.45 18.94
CA GLY A 310 18.35 0.87 20.34
C GLY A 310 17.58 2.15 20.67
N PHE A 311 17.81 2.66 21.87
CA PHE A 311 17.09 3.81 22.45
C PHE A 311 18.04 4.76 23.17
N GLY A 312 17.57 5.98 23.40
CA GLY A 312 18.28 6.97 24.21
C GLY A 312 19.65 7.36 23.65
N ALA A 313 20.63 7.46 24.54
CA ALA A 313 22.02 7.82 24.27
C ALA A 313 22.81 6.77 23.49
N GLU A 314 22.44 5.50 23.61
CA GLU A 314 23.20 4.35 23.10
C GLU A 314 22.69 3.85 21.75
N ARG A 315 21.76 4.59 21.13
CA ARG A 315 21.23 4.23 19.81
C ARG A 315 22.32 4.26 18.73
N VAL A 316 22.10 3.49 17.67
CA VAL A 316 22.99 3.42 16.51
C VAL A 316 22.17 3.52 15.23
N ASP A 317 22.44 4.53 14.41
CA ASP A 317 21.73 4.71 13.14
C ASP A 317 21.94 3.52 12.21
N TYR A 318 20.93 3.20 11.41
CA TYR A 318 21.14 2.27 10.31
C TYR A 318 22.17 2.86 9.33
N ALA A 319 23.00 2.01 8.72
CA ALA A 319 23.87 2.47 7.63
C ALA A 319 23.01 3.03 6.47
N PRO A 320 23.42 4.09 5.76
CA PRO A 320 22.65 4.65 4.63
C PRO A 320 22.34 3.65 3.51
N SER A 321 23.12 2.58 3.36
CA SER A 321 22.87 1.48 2.42
C SER A 321 21.84 0.46 2.90
N SER A 322 21.45 0.50 4.17
CA SER A 322 20.45 -0.39 4.76
C SER A 322 19.05 -0.04 4.23
N PRO A 323 18.21 -1.04 3.93
CA PRO A 323 16.81 -0.78 3.60
C PRO A 323 16.04 -0.12 4.74
N TYR A 324 16.53 -0.24 5.96
CA TYR A 324 15.91 0.28 7.18
C TYR A 324 16.33 1.72 7.52
N TYR A 325 17.17 2.35 6.71
CA TYR A 325 17.58 3.75 6.88
C TYR A 325 16.54 4.73 6.33
N PHE A 326 16.06 5.62 7.19
CA PHE A 326 15.11 6.67 6.89
C PHE A 326 15.53 7.95 7.60
N ASP A 327 15.96 8.96 6.85
CA ASP A 327 16.28 10.27 7.40
C ASP A 327 15.02 11.14 7.44
N ALA A 328 14.42 11.25 8.62
CA ALA A 328 13.22 12.05 8.85
C ALA A 328 13.48 13.31 9.66
N ARG A 329 14.74 13.78 9.70
CA ARG A 329 15.10 15.02 10.39
C ARG A 329 14.34 16.21 9.80
N ASP A 330 13.81 17.08 10.65
CA ASP A 330 13.23 18.37 10.26
C ASP A 330 13.92 19.55 10.97
N GLY A 331 14.22 20.60 10.21
CA GLY A 331 14.90 21.79 10.71
C GLY A 331 16.15 22.13 9.89
N VAL A 332 17.29 22.31 10.57
CA VAL A 332 18.55 22.77 9.98
C VAL A 332 19.22 21.73 9.05
N ALA A 333 18.94 20.45 9.27
CA ALA A 333 19.33 19.36 8.39
C ALA A 333 18.06 18.55 8.10
N ARG A 334 17.48 18.73 6.91
CA ARG A 334 16.17 18.16 6.57
C ARG A 334 16.35 16.90 5.71
N GLY A 335 15.86 15.77 6.21
CA GLY A 335 15.82 14.51 5.48
C GLY A 335 14.59 14.39 4.59
N LEU A 336 14.62 13.49 3.60
CA LEU A 336 13.51 13.32 2.64
C LEU A 336 12.24 12.73 3.28
N TRP A 337 12.37 12.06 4.42
CA TRP A 337 11.27 11.38 5.10
C TRP A 337 10.62 12.21 6.21
N TYR A 338 11.01 13.48 6.38
CA TYR A 338 10.55 14.34 7.47
C TYR A 338 9.02 14.57 7.50
N ARG A 339 8.36 14.40 6.35
CA ARG A 339 6.89 14.52 6.22
C ARG A 339 6.15 13.21 6.31
N ASN A 340 6.84 12.07 6.43
CA ASN A 340 6.18 10.78 6.51
C ASN A 340 5.27 10.74 7.75
N THR A 341 3.99 10.46 7.54
CA THR A 341 2.99 10.38 8.62
C THR A 341 2.52 8.97 8.89
N GLY A 342 3.02 7.99 8.14
CA GLY A 342 2.51 6.63 8.14
C GLY A 342 1.10 6.50 7.54
N ILE A 343 0.69 5.26 7.29
CA ILE A 343 -0.58 4.94 6.62
C ILE A 343 -1.77 5.36 7.48
N ARG A 344 -1.76 5.00 8.77
CA ARG A 344 -2.84 5.36 9.70
C ARG A 344 -2.90 6.85 9.98
N GLY A 345 -1.76 7.52 10.10
CA GLY A 345 -1.69 8.96 10.26
C GLY A 345 -2.30 9.69 9.06
N ARG A 346 -2.04 9.25 7.83
CA ARG A 346 -2.71 9.77 6.62
C ARG A 346 -4.22 9.54 6.64
N ALA A 347 -4.67 8.41 7.17
CA ALA A 347 -6.07 8.06 7.31
C ALA A 347 -6.77 8.77 8.50
N GLY A 348 -6.05 9.55 9.30
CA GLY A 348 -6.59 10.17 10.52
C GLY A 348 -6.95 9.15 11.61
N MET A 349 -6.33 7.98 11.59
CA MET A 349 -6.58 6.89 12.51
C MET A 349 -5.62 6.94 13.72
N PRO A 350 -6.08 6.61 14.94
CA PRO A 350 -5.24 6.62 16.12
C PRO A 350 -4.08 5.61 16.01
N ILE A 351 -2.97 5.94 16.66
CA ILE A 351 -1.79 5.09 16.80
C ILE A 351 -2.20 3.79 17.50
N LEU A 352 -1.89 2.66 16.89
CA LEU A 352 -2.09 1.35 17.48
C LEU A 352 -1.25 1.20 18.75
N GLN A 353 -1.88 0.68 19.80
CA GLN A 353 -1.19 0.33 21.03
C GLN A 353 -0.83 -1.15 20.99
N PHE A 354 0.37 -1.48 21.48
CA PHE A 354 0.86 -2.84 21.58
C PHE A 354 1.50 -3.05 22.95
N ASP A 355 1.30 -4.24 23.49
CA ASP A 355 2.14 -4.75 24.57
C ASP A 355 3.60 -4.82 24.07
N GLY A 356 4.55 -4.48 24.94
CA GLY A 356 5.98 -4.42 24.60
C GLY A 356 6.48 -3.05 24.13
N ILE A 357 5.62 -2.03 23.98
CA ILE A 357 6.07 -0.64 23.79
C ILE A 357 6.13 0.06 25.14
N THR A 358 7.28 0.67 25.45
CA THR A 358 7.43 1.51 26.65
C THR A 358 7.69 2.96 26.28
N TYR A 359 7.06 3.86 27.02
CA TYR A 359 7.27 5.30 26.92
C TYR A 359 7.78 5.84 28.25
N ALA A 360 8.63 6.87 28.19
CA ALA A 360 9.07 7.62 29.35
C ALA A 360 8.89 9.13 29.10
N PRO A 361 8.87 9.97 30.17
CA PRO A 361 8.98 11.41 30.00
C PRO A 361 10.17 11.77 29.12
N ALA A 362 9.98 12.75 28.24
CA ALA A 362 11.06 13.27 27.42
C ALA A 362 12.20 13.84 28.30
N PRO A 363 13.45 13.87 27.81
CA PRO A 363 14.59 14.43 28.56
C PRO A 363 14.36 15.87 29.05
N ALA A 364 13.58 16.66 28.31
CA ALA A 364 13.18 18.01 28.70
C ALA A 364 11.80 18.38 28.13
N GLY A 365 11.06 19.21 28.88
CA GLY A 365 9.77 19.76 28.45
C GLY A 365 8.57 18.84 28.65
N ALA A 366 7.47 19.14 27.96
CA ALA A 366 6.18 18.46 28.10
C ALA A 366 5.97 17.44 26.97
N GLY A 367 6.54 16.24 27.09
CA GLY A 367 6.39 15.19 26.09
C GLY A 367 6.78 13.81 26.60
N THR A 368 6.54 12.80 25.76
CA THR A 368 7.01 11.42 26.00
C THR A 368 7.78 10.92 24.79
N VAL A 369 8.74 10.04 25.05
CA VAL A 369 9.57 9.39 24.03
C VAL A 369 9.47 7.88 24.20
N MET A 370 9.53 7.15 23.09
CA MET A 370 9.59 5.70 23.13
C MET A 370 10.96 5.28 23.67
N THR A 371 10.99 4.39 24.66
CA THR A 371 12.21 3.91 25.32
C THR A 371 12.42 2.40 25.21
N GLY A 372 11.43 1.67 24.67
CA GLY A 372 11.49 0.23 24.50
C GLY A 372 10.49 -0.23 23.44
N TYR A 373 10.88 -1.31 22.74
CA TYR A 373 10.07 -1.94 21.70
C TYR A 373 10.37 -3.44 21.68
N ASP A 374 9.43 -4.23 22.21
CA ASP A 374 9.44 -5.69 22.25
C ASP A 374 8.04 -6.22 21.88
N VAL A 375 7.50 -5.69 20.78
CA VAL A 375 6.18 -6.09 20.26
C VAL A 375 6.30 -7.44 19.59
N ASP A 376 5.37 -8.36 19.88
CA ASP A 376 5.25 -9.63 19.16
C ASP A 376 5.12 -9.37 17.63
N PRO A 377 6.05 -9.89 16.81
CA PRO A 377 5.99 -9.73 15.37
C PRO A 377 4.68 -10.25 14.76
N ILE A 378 4.03 -11.26 15.33
CA ILE A 378 2.74 -11.77 14.85
C ILE A 378 1.63 -10.75 15.11
N ALA A 379 1.60 -10.14 16.29
CA ALA A 379 0.62 -9.11 16.62
C ALA A 379 0.73 -7.89 15.69
N LEU A 380 1.95 -7.44 15.39
CA LEU A 380 2.14 -6.34 14.43
C LEU A 380 1.78 -6.76 13.00
N GLU A 381 2.14 -7.96 12.56
CA GLU A 381 1.78 -8.49 11.23
C GLU A 381 0.26 -8.54 11.04
N ASP A 382 -0.49 -8.98 12.06
CA ASP A 382 -1.95 -8.99 12.01
C ASP A 382 -2.52 -7.58 11.81
N LYS A 383 -1.96 -6.58 12.51
CA LYS A 383 -2.38 -5.17 12.34
C LYS A 383 -1.98 -4.55 11.02
N ILE A 384 -0.81 -4.89 10.48
CA ILE A 384 -0.41 -4.47 9.12
C ILE A 384 -1.44 -4.97 8.10
N ILE A 385 -1.90 -6.21 8.27
CA ILE A 385 -2.81 -6.85 7.30
C ILE A 385 -4.26 -6.44 7.52
N GLU A 386 -4.67 -6.10 8.73
CA GLU A 386 -5.91 -5.39 8.98
C GLU A 386 -5.91 -4.02 8.31
N GLU A 387 -4.83 -3.25 8.47
CA GLU A 387 -4.69 -1.93 7.84
C GLU A 387 -4.69 -2.03 6.31
N ALA A 388 -3.98 -3.01 5.74
CA ALA A 388 -4.00 -3.28 4.30
C ALA A 388 -5.41 -3.58 3.79
N SER A 389 -6.26 -4.21 4.59
CA SER A 389 -7.64 -4.49 4.20
C SER A 389 -8.50 -3.22 4.08
N ALA A 390 -8.19 -2.19 4.87
CA ALA A 390 -8.88 -0.91 4.87
C ALA A 390 -8.29 0.04 3.82
N GLU A 391 -6.97 0.15 3.76
CA GLU A 391 -6.26 1.03 2.84
C GLU A 391 -6.40 0.55 1.39
N LEU A 392 -6.09 -0.73 1.14
CA LEU A 392 -6.05 -1.35 -0.19
C LEU A 392 -7.39 -1.99 -0.61
N ALA A 393 -8.49 -1.62 0.06
CA ALA A 393 -9.80 -2.19 -0.23
C ALA A 393 -10.14 -2.06 -1.73
N PHE A 394 -10.59 -3.17 -2.31
CA PHE A 394 -11.01 -3.34 -3.73
C PHE A 394 -9.89 -3.31 -4.77
N GLU A 395 -8.62 -3.21 -4.37
CA GLU A 395 -7.48 -3.12 -5.30
C GLU A 395 -6.92 -4.49 -5.73
N GLY A 396 -7.52 -5.62 -5.31
CA GLY A 396 -7.12 -6.97 -5.74
C GLY A 396 -6.06 -7.65 -4.86
N GLU A 397 -5.53 -6.94 -3.86
CA GLU A 397 -4.39 -7.41 -3.04
C GLU A 397 -4.73 -8.41 -1.93
N ARG A 398 -6.01 -8.54 -1.57
CA ARG A 398 -6.37 -9.27 -0.35
C ARG A 398 -6.07 -10.77 -0.45
N TRP A 399 -6.19 -11.38 -1.62
CA TRP A 399 -6.00 -12.83 -1.75
C TRP A 399 -4.53 -13.23 -1.62
N SER A 400 -3.62 -12.51 -2.30
CA SER A 400 -2.17 -12.74 -2.22
C SER A 400 -1.68 -12.58 -0.79
N ASP A 401 -2.17 -11.59 -0.05
CA ASP A 401 -1.84 -11.41 1.36
C ASP A 401 -2.19 -12.60 2.24
N LEU A 402 -3.45 -13.01 2.18
CA LEU A 402 -3.94 -14.07 3.04
C LEU A 402 -3.27 -15.41 2.73
N THR A 403 -3.06 -15.71 1.45
CA THR A 403 -2.36 -16.93 1.03
C THR A 403 -0.91 -16.91 1.48
N ARG A 404 -0.19 -15.80 1.27
CA ARG A 404 1.23 -15.66 1.65
C ARG A 404 1.45 -15.83 3.14
N ILE A 405 0.64 -15.17 3.98
CA ILE A 405 0.74 -15.31 5.45
C ILE A 405 0.35 -16.71 5.89
N ALA A 406 -0.74 -17.26 5.36
CA ALA A 406 -1.17 -18.62 5.70
C ALA A 406 -0.10 -19.67 5.37
N ARG A 407 0.59 -19.54 4.22
CA ARG A 407 1.75 -20.39 3.87
C ARG A 407 2.87 -20.21 4.89
N ARG A 408 3.30 -18.97 5.12
CA ARG A 408 4.43 -18.64 6.00
C ARG A 408 4.24 -19.10 7.44
N ARG A 409 3.05 -18.85 8.01
CA ARG A 409 2.69 -19.28 9.37
C ARG A 409 2.40 -20.78 9.46
N ASN A 410 2.37 -21.47 8.33
CA ASN A 410 1.87 -22.82 8.19
C ASN A 410 0.45 -23.00 8.76
N ASP A 411 -0.38 -21.96 8.63
CA ASP A 411 -1.73 -21.88 9.20
C ASP A 411 -2.76 -21.63 8.11
N ASN A 412 -3.44 -22.70 7.68
CA ASN A 412 -4.47 -22.62 6.64
C ASN A 412 -5.74 -21.90 7.14
N ALA A 413 -5.99 -21.91 8.46
CA ALA A 413 -7.17 -21.27 9.04
C ALA A 413 -7.12 -19.75 8.85
N PHE A 414 -5.92 -19.14 8.87
CA PHE A 414 -5.75 -17.70 8.62
C PHE A 414 -6.45 -17.20 7.35
N LEU A 415 -6.30 -17.93 6.23
CA LEU A 415 -7.01 -17.64 4.98
C LEU A 415 -8.49 -18.05 5.07
N ALA A 416 -8.74 -19.29 5.49
CA ALA A 416 -10.07 -19.90 5.45
C ALA A 416 -11.08 -19.12 6.32
N ASP A 417 -10.70 -18.72 7.52
CA ASP A 417 -11.56 -18.00 8.48
C ASP A 417 -11.89 -16.59 7.97
N LYS A 418 -10.92 -15.89 7.38
CA LYS A 418 -11.18 -14.53 6.86
C LYS A 418 -12.15 -14.53 5.68
N VAL A 419 -12.08 -15.55 4.81
CA VAL A 419 -13.05 -15.76 3.71
C VAL A 419 -14.39 -16.24 4.25
N TYR A 420 -14.39 -17.17 5.21
CA TYR A 420 -15.58 -17.64 5.90
C TYR A 420 -16.37 -16.48 6.50
N GLU A 421 -15.74 -15.63 7.29
CA GLU A 421 -16.38 -14.48 7.93
C GLU A 421 -16.98 -13.50 6.90
N LYS A 422 -16.30 -13.29 5.77
CA LYS A 422 -16.82 -12.45 4.67
C LYS A 422 -18.12 -13.05 4.12
N LEU A 423 -18.14 -14.35 3.88
CA LEU A 423 -19.30 -15.06 3.32
C LEU A 423 -20.44 -15.21 4.33
N LEU A 424 -20.11 -15.46 5.60
CA LEU A 424 -21.06 -15.55 6.70
C LEU A 424 -21.80 -14.22 6.88
N LYS A 425 -21.07 -13.09 6.93
CA LYS A 425 -21.67 -11.75 7.00
C LYS A 425 -22.49 -11.39 5.75
N ALA A 426 -22.23 -12.04 4.62
CA ALA A 426 -23.03 -11.89 3.41
C ALA A 426 -24.28 -12.81 3.38
N GLY A 427 -24.50 -13.62 4.42
CA GLY A 427 -25.60 -14.59 4.48
C GLY A 427 -25.44 -15.76 3.49
N ASN A 428 -24.22 -16.04 3.04
CA ASN A 428 -23.99 -17.11 2.06
C ASN A 428 -24.07 -18.49 2.75
N PRO A 429 -25.02 -19.38 2.35
CA PRO A 429 -25.21 -20.68 3.00
C PRO A 429 -24.01 -21.62 2.81
N LYS A 430 -23.16 -21.38 1.81
CA LYS A 430 -21.95 -22.17 1.53
C LYS A 430 -20.72 -21.70 2.30
N ALA A 431 -20.84 -20.74 3.22
CA ALA A 431 -19.71 -20.23 4.00
C ALA A 431 -18.90 -21.38 4.64
N GLY A 432 -19.57 -22.32 5.32
CA GLY A 432 -18.90 -23.48 5.95
C GLY A 432 -18.21 -24.42 4.94
N GLU A 433 -18.84 -24.69 3.80
CA GLU A 433 -18.25 -25.49 2.71
C GLU A 433 -16.99 -24.84 2.14
N VAL A 434 -17.04 -23.52 1.89
CA VAL A 434 -15.88 -22.77 1.38
C VAL A 434 -14.75 -22.77 2.40
N ARG A 435 -15.07 -22.60 3.70
CA ARG A 435 -14.07 -22.71 4.77
C ARG A 435 -13.37 -24.07 4.74
N ALA A 436 -14.15 -25.16 4.72
CA ALA A 436 -13.61 -26.52 4.68
C ALA A 436 -12.73 -26.75 3.44
N LYS A 437 -13.13 -26.22 2.28
CA LYS A 437 -12.33 -26.30 1.05
C LYS A 437 -11.00 -25.56 1.18
N LEU A 438 -10.99 -24.37 1.77
CA LEU A 438 -9.79 -23.54 1.96
C LEU A 438 -8.87 -24.04 3.07
N MET A 439 -9.28 -24.99 3.90
CA MET A 439 -8.36 -25.68 4.81
C MET A 439 -7.33 -26.55 4.09
N ASN A 440 -7.51 -26.82 2.79
CA ASN A 440 -6.56 -27.55 1.95
C ASN A 440 -5.88 -26.61 0.93
N ARG A 441 -4.54 -26.55 0.97
CA ARG A 441 -3.72 -25.67 0.10
C ARG A 441 -3.86 -25.97 -1.39
N GLU A 442 -4.19 -27.21 -1.76
CA GLU A 442 -4.42 -27.59 -3.16
C GLU A 442 -5.61 -26.84 -3.78
N ASN A 443 -6.48 -26.25 -2.96
CA ASN A 443 -7.64 -25.48 -3.41
C ASN A 443 -7.39 -23.96 -3.46
N TRP A 444 -6.19 -23.47 -3.14
CA TRP A 444 -5.92 -22.03 -3.04
C TRP A 444 -5.65 -21.38 -4.39
N TYR A 445 -5.29 -22.17 -5.38
CA TYR A 445 -4.97 -21.71 -6.73
C TYR A 445 -6.00 -22.27 -7.71
N LEU A 446 -6.34 -21.48 -8.72
CA LEU A 446 -7.21 -21.97 -9.79
C LEU A 446 -6.52 -23.14 -10.51
N PRO A 447 -7.25 -24.22 -10.83
CA PRO A 447 -6.68 -25.31 -11.58
C PRO A 447 -6.26 -24.80 -12.96
N PHE A 448 -4.99 -24.99 -13.33
CA PHE A 448 -4.52 -24.71 -14.68
C PHE A 448 -5.06 -25.79 -15.62
N LYS A 449 -6.17 -25.46 -16.31
CA LYS A 449 -6.82 -26.27 -17.34
C LYS A 449 -7.23 -25.34 -18.48
N PHE A 450 -6.73 -25.59 -19.69
CA PHE A 450 -7.13 -24.89 -20.92
C PHE A 450 -8.02 -25.76 -21.79
#